data_AF-A0A537VBP4-F1
#
_entry.id   AF-A0A537VBP4-F1
#
_cell.length_a   1.000
_cell.length_b   1.000
_cell.length_c   1.000
_cell.angle_alpha   90.00
_cell.angle_beta   90.00
_cell.angle_gamma   90.00
#
_symmetry.space_group_name_H-M   'P 1'
#
loop_
_entity.id
_entity.type
_entity.pdbx_description
1 polymer ?
#
loop_
_entity_poly.entity_id
_entity_poly.type
_entity_poly.pdbx_seq_one_letter_code
_entity_poly.pdbx_strand_id
1 'polypeptide(L)'
;TLAATLQAEAKKMNGESDILFVILTSHGSPDGLAVTAGRRPAETLKPSKLAEMLERTGVRHKVVIISACYSGVFIPPLANADTLVITAADASHPSFGCQDKAKWTYFGDAFFNVALRQATTLKDAFVVARSLVLKRELHQGFDPSHPQMAGGANVESLLVARP
;
A
#
# COMPACT_ATOMS: atom_id res chain seq x y z
N THR A 1 17.09 8.39 2.08
CA THR A 1 15.71 8.78 2.47
C THR A 1 14.75 8.18 1.46
N LEU A 2 13.46 8.04 1.78
CA LEU A 2 12.46 7.51 0.84
C LEU A 2 12.51 8.22 -0.52
N ALA A 3 12.51 9.57 -0.52
CA ALA A 3 12.59 10.37 -1.73
C ALA A 3 13.84 10.09 -2.59
N ALA A 4 14.99 9.84 -1.97
CA ALA A 4 16.23 9.55 -2.69
C ALA A 4 16.19 8.14 -3.31
N THR A 5 15.63 7.16 -2.58
CA THR A 5 15.45 5.80 -3.10
C THR A 5 14.48 5.78 -4.28
N LEU A 6 13.33 6.45 -4.15
CA LEU A 6 12.37 6.57 -5.25
C LEU A 6 13.02 7.18 -6.51
N GLN A 7 13.82 8.23 -6.35
CA GLN A 7 14.53 8.83 -7.48
C GLN A 7 15.65 7.96 -8.06
N ALA A 8 16.36 7.21 -7.23
CA ALA A 8 17.41 6.32 -7.69
C ALA A 8 16.84 5.15 -8.52
N GLU A 9 15.69 4.60 -8.12
CA GLU A 9 15.03 3.55 -8.89
C GLU A 9 14.37 4.10 -10.16
N ALA A 10 13.67 5.23 -10.08
CA ALA A 10 13.02 5.86 -11.24
C ALA A 10 13.99 6.17 -12.39
N LYS A 11 15.24 6.57 -12.07
CA LYS A 11 16.29 6.83 -13.08
C LYS A 11 16.68 5.61 -13.91
N LYS A 12 16.38 4.40 -13.45
CA LYS A 12 16.69 3.14 -14.14
C LYS A 12 15.50 2.64 -14.97
N MET A 13 14.34 3.28 -14.84
CA MET A 13 13.08 2.87 -15.45
C MET A 13 12.81 3.67 -16.72
N ASN A 14 12.04 3.08 -17.64
CA ASN A 14 11.32 3.83 -18.65
C ASN A 14 10.05 4.42 -18.03
N GLY A 15 10.03 5.73 -17.83
CA GLY A 15 8.92 6.42 -17.15
C GLY A 15 7.55 6.25 -17.81
N GLU A 16 7.49 5.92 -19.11
CA GLU A 16 6.22 5.75 -19.84
C GLU A 16 5.67 4.33 -19.80
N SER A 17 6.53 3.31 -19.75
CA SER A 17 6.12 1.90 -19.87
C SER A 17 6.24 1.09 -18.59
N ASP A 18 7.16 1.47 -17.71
CA ASP A 18 7.44 0.69 -16.51
C ASP A 18 6.50 1.06 -15.36
N ILE A 19 6.27 0.11 -14.46
CA ILE A 19 5.41 0.29 -13.28
C ILE A 19 6.29 0.43 -12.04
N LEU A 20 6.17 1.55 -11.35
CA LEU A 20 6.83 1.73 -10.05
C LEU A 20 5.99 1.07 -8.96
N PHE A 21 6.49 -0.02 -8.40
CA PHE A 21 5.83 -0.74 -7.31
C PHE A 21 6.43 -0.32 -5.95
N VAL A 22 5.64 0.30 -5.09
CA VAL A 22 6.05 0.79 -3.77
C VAL A 22 5.24 0.07 -2.70
N ILE A 23 5.92 -0.59 -1.77
CA ILE A 23 5.28 -1.20 -0.59
C ILE A 23 5.82 -0.47 0.64
N LEU A 24 4.91 0.12 1.43
CA LEU A 24 5.22 0.78 2.68
C LEU A 24 4.59 0.00 3.83
N THR A 25 5.40 -0.32 4.84
CA THR A 25 4.94 -0.94 6.08
C THR A 25 5.54 -0.19 7.25
N SER A 26 4.69 0.30 8.15
CA SER A 26 5.11 1.02 9.35
C SER A 26 3.92 1.22 10.30
N HIS A 27 4.14 1.90 11.42
CA HIS A 27 3.05 2.50 12.18
C HIS A 27 2.41 3.63 11.38
N GLY A 28 1.09 3.75 11.50
CA GLY A 28 0.30 4.81 10.88
C GLY A 28 -0.58 5.52 11.90
N SER A 29 -0.90 6.76 11.59
CA SER A 29 -1.85 7.61 12.29
C SER A 29 -2.71 8.34 11.26
N PRO A 30 -3.78 9.04 11.68
CA PRO A 30 -4.53 9.91 10.78
C PRO A 30 -3.68 10.98 10.07
N ASP A 31 -2.49 11.32 10.61
CA ASP A 31 -1.57 12.29 10.00
C ASP A 31 -0.63 11.68 8.95
N GLY A 32 -0.49 10.35 8.90
CA GLY A 32 0.36 9.65 7.94
C GLY A 32 1.16 8.49 8.55
N LEU A 33 2.30 8.19 7.94
CA LEU A 33 3.16 7.05 8.29
C LEU A 33 4.35 7.49 9.13
N ALA A 34 4.65 6.75 10.19
CA ALA A 34 5.91 6.94 10.91
C ALA A 34 7.09 6.47 10.04
N VAL A 35 8.12 7.28 9.91
CA VAL A 35 9.35 6.97 9.18
C VAL A 35 10.54 7.19 10.11
N THR A 36 11.33 6.14 10.32
CA THR A 36 12.55 6.21 11.12
C THR A 36 13.76 6.01 10.21
N ALA A 37 14.65 6.99 10.16
CA ALA A 37 15.88 6.93 9.38
C ALA A 37 17.11 6.87 10.30
N GLY A 38 17.52 5.65 10.66
CA GLY A 38 18.67 5.42 11.55
C GLY A 38 18.40 5.90 12.98
N ARG A 39 19.29 6.75 13.52
CA ARG A 39 19.17 7.30 14.89
C ARG A 39 18.34 8.59 14.97
N ARG A 40 17.72 9.02 13.87
CA ARG A 40 16.88 10.23 13.87
C ARG A 40 15.54 9.95 14.56
N PRO A 41 14.92 10.97 15.17
CA PRO A 41 13.54 10.88 15.64
C PRO A 41 12.61 10.39 14.51
N ALA A 42 11.56 9.67 14.88
CA ALA A 42 10.54 9.29 13.92
C ALA A 42 9.88 10.55 13.36
N GLU A 43 9.82 10.65 12.04
CA GLU A 43 9.13 11.72 11.32
C GLU A 43 7.84 11.16 10.73
N THR A 44 6.79 11.98 10.64
CA THR A 44 5.54 11.59 9.98
C THR A 44 5.62 11.91 8.50
N LEU A 45 5.64 10.87 7.66
CA LEU A 45 5.41 10.98 6.22
C LEU A 45 3.93 11.26 5.98
N LYS A 46 3.61 12.51 5.66
CA LYS A 46 2.26 12.94 5.30
C LYS A 46 1.83 12.41 3.92
N PRO A 47 0.53 12.18 3.69
CA PRO A 47 -0.01 11.79 2.39
C PRO A 47 0.40 12.71 1.23
N SER A 48 0.26 14.03 1.40
CA SER A 48 0.67 15.02 0.39
C SER A 48 2.16 14.92 0.08
N LYS A 49 2.99 14.66 1.10
CA LYS A 49 4.42 14.56 0.90
C LYS A 49 4.81 13.31 0.11
N LEU A 50 4.13 12.19 0.33
CA LEU A 50 4.33 10.99 -0.49
C LEU A 50 3.88 11.22 -1.93
N ALA A 51 2.74 11.90 -2.16
CA ALA A 51 2.29 12.27 -3.50
C ALA A 51 3.34 13.11 -4.24
N GLU A 52 3.89 14.16 -3.61
CA GLU A 52 4.98 14.97 -4.19
C GLU A 52 6.23 14.13 -4.51
N MET A 53 6.58 13.17 -3.63
CA MET A 53 7.73 12.31 -3.85
C MET A 53 7.53 11.39 -5.07
N LEU A 54 6.33 10.83 -5.23
CA LEU A 54 5.97 9.97 -6.36
C LEU A 54 5.88 10.77 -7.66
N GLU A 55 5.31 11.96 -7.63
CA GLU A 55 5.21 12.82 -8.82
C GLU A 55 6.60 13.19 -9.37
N ARG A 56 7.52 13.55 -8.46
CA ARG A 56 8.91 13.87 -8.81
C ARG A 56 9.68 12.72 -9.48
N THR A 57 9.19 11.48 -9.39
CA THR A 57 9.81 10.35 -10.09
C THR A 57 9.66 10.43 -11.60
N GLY A 58 8.63 11.12 -12.10
CA GLY A 58 8.30 11.14 -13.52
C GLY A 58 7.85 9.80 -14.09
N VAL A 59 7.76 8.73 -13.26
CA VAL A 59 7.21 7.44 -13.70
C VAL A 59 5.70 7.61 -13.78
N ARG A 60 5.09 7.29 -14.91
CA ARG A 60 3.64 7.40 -15.12
C ARG A 60 2.89 6.41 -14.25
N HIS A 61 3.13 5.11 -14.46
CA HIS A 61 2.38 4.03 -13.85
C HIS A 61 2.94 3.64 -12.47
N LYS A 62 2.06 3.62 -11.46
CA LYS A 62 2.47 3.35 -10.08
C LYS A 62 1.50 2.41 -9.39
N VAL A 63 2.04 1.53 -8.55
CA VAL A 63 1.27 0.75 -7.57
C VAL A 63 1.84 1.05 -6.20
N VAL A 64 1.00 1.51 -5.28
CA VAL A 64 1.39 1.87 -3.91
C VAL A 64 0.57 1.04 -2.94
N ILE A 65 1.23 0.15 -2.21
CA ILE A 65 0.61 -0.68 -1.18
C ILE A 65 1.08 -0.19 0.18
N ILE A 66 0.13 0.15 1.06
CA ILE A 66 0.42 0.71 2.38
C ILE A 66 -0.20 -0.18 3.46
N SER A 67 0.66 -0.91 4.17
CA SER A 67 0.29 -1.74 5.31
C SER A 67 0.54 -0.98 6.62
N ALA A 68 -0.45 -0.19 7.05
CA ALA A 68 -0.42 0.55 8.32
C ALA A 68 -1.83 0.91 8.81
N CYS A 69 -1.95 1.27 10.09
CA CYS A 69 -3.16 1.85 10.66
C CYS A 69 -3.52 3.15 9.93
N TYR A 70 -4.82 3.42 9.76
CA TYR A 70 -5.33 4.63 9.10
C TYR A 70 -4.83 4.85 7.67
N SER A 71 -4.29 3.82 7.01
CA SER A 71 -3.60 3.96 5.72
C SER A 71 -4.49 4.48 4.59
N GLY A 72 -5.82 4.46 4.74
CA GLY A 72 -6.78 5.07 3.82
C GLY A 72 -6.57 6.58 3.63
N VAL A 73 -5.91 7.29 4.56
CA VAL A 73 -5.59 8.73 4.42
C VAL A 73 -4.70 9.04 3.20
N PHE A 74 -4.01 8.03 2.66
CA PHE A 74 -3.17 8.16 1.48
C PHE A 74 -3.94 8.02 0.16
N ILE A 75 -5.17 7.50 0.15
CA ILE A 75 -5.92 7.32 -1.10
C ILE A 75 -6.23 8.66 -1.78
N PRO A 76 -6.86 9.66 -1.12
CA PRO A 76 -7.28 10.88 -1.81
C PRO A 76 -6.15 11.65 -2.55
N PRO A 77 -4.93 11.80 -1.99
CA PRO A 77 -3.87 12.50 -2.70
C PRO A 77 -3.05 11.64 -3.67
N LEU A 78 -3.15 10.30 -3.63
CA LEU A 78 -2.33 9.42 -4.49
C LEU A 78 -3.13 8.76 -5.62
N ALA A 79 -4.35 8.29 -5.34
CA ALA A 79 -5.10 7.47 -6.28
C ALA A 79 -5.59 8.29 -7.48
N ASN A 80 -5.24 7.84 -8.68
CA ASN A 80 -5.70 8.42 -9.95
C ASN A 80 -5.67 7.33 -11.04
N ALA A 81 -5.94 7.69 -12.31
CA ALA A 81 -5.95 6.70 -13.40
C ALA A 81 -4.61 5.95 -13.56
N ASP A 82 -3.48 6.61 -13.29
CA ASP A 82 -2.13 6.04 -13.46
C ASP A 82 -1.51 5.54 -12.14
N THR A 83 -2.19 5.71 -11.00
CA THR A 83 -1.69 5.30 -9.68
C THR A 83 -2.74 4.46 -8.96
N LEU A 84 -2.43 3.17 -8.81
CA LEU A 84 -3.20 2.24 -8.00
C LEU A 84 -2.73 2.32 -6.54
N VAL A 85 -3.65 2.50 -5.60
CA VAL A 85 -3.37 2.51 -4.17
C VAL A 85 -4.14 1.39 -3.48
N ILE A 86 -3.45 0.60 -2.66
CA ILE A 86 -4.04 -0.47 -1.84
C ILE A 86 -3.64 -0.23 -0.38
N THR A 87 -4.61 -0.22 0.54
CA THR A 87 -4.38 0.09 1.95
C THR A 87 -4.87 -1.05 2.85
N ALA A 88 -4.16 -1.28 3.94
CA ALA A 88 -4.53 -2.29 4.95
C ALA A 88 -5.69 -1.86 5.84
N ALA A 89 -6.01 -0.57 5.87
CA ALA A 89 -7.15 -0.02 6.59
C ALA A 89 -7.74 1.19 5.85
N ASP A 90 -8.94 1.62 6.23
CA ASP A 90 -9.49 2.92 5.85
C ASP A 90 -8.82 4.07 6.62
N ALA A 91 -9.37 5.28 6.51
CA ALA A 91 -8.80 6.49 7.12
C ALA A 91 -9.16 6.66 8.61
N SER A 92 -10.10 5.87 9.15
CA SER A 92 -10.67 6.02 10.50
C SER A 92 -10.38 4.84 11.42
N HIS A 93 -9.92 3.71 10.89
CA HIS A 93 -9.68 2.49 11.66
C HIS A 93 -8.20 2.06 11.68
N PRO A 94 -7.75 1.41 12.76
CA PRO A 94 -6.44 0.77 12.79
C PRO A 94 -6.41 -0.51 11.94
N SER A 95 -5.20 -0.96 11.60
CA SER A 95 -4.96 -2.28 11.01
C SER A 95 -4.32 -3.21 12.05
N PHE A 96 -4.52 -4.53 11.94
CA PHE A 96 -4.13 -5.48 12.99
C PHE A 96 -3.05 -6.49 12.57
N GLY A 97 -2.49 -7.17 13.57
CA GLY A 97 -1.50 -8.24 13.40
C GLY A 97 -0.04 -7.84 13.65
N CYS A 98 0.22 -6.66 14.22
CA CYS A 98 1.56 -6.16 14.53
C CYS A 98 2.12 -6.69 15.87
N GLN A 99 1.86 -7.96 16.22
CA GLN A 99 2.33 -8.54 17.48
C GLN A 99 3.81 -8.95 17.39
N ASP A 100 4.51 -8.90 18.53
CA ASP A 100 5.88 -9.41 18.61
C ASP A 100 5.94 -10.87 18.15
N LYS A 101 6.87 -11.16 17.22
CA LYS A 101 7.08 -12.45 16.53
C LYS A 101 6.05 -12.80 15.44
N ALA A 102 5.07 -11.96 15.15
CA ALA A 102 4.23 -12.14 13.98
C ALA A 102 5.07 -11.96 12.70
N LYS A 103 5.04 -12.95 11.80
CA LYS A 103 5.72 -12.86 10.50
C LYS A 103 5.03 -11.88 9.54
N TRP A 104 3.73 -11.66 9.75
CA TRP A 104 2.86 -10.87 8.88
C TRP A 104 1.80 -10.13 9.69
N THR A 105 1.44 -8.93 9.22
CA THR A 105 0.16 -8.29 9.59
C THR A 105 -1.00 -9.09 9.01
N TYR A 106 -2.23 -8.85 9.47
CA TYR A 106 -3.39 -9.59 8.95
C TYR A 106 -3.58 -9.34 7.46
N PHE A 107 -3.46 -8.08 7.04
CA PHE A 107 -3.47 -7.71 5.64
C PHE A 107 -2.27 -8.29 4.88
N GLY A 108 -1.06 -8.25 5.45
CA GLY A 108 0.14 -8.77 4.81
C GLY A 108 0.05 -10.26 4.50
N ASP A 109 -0.44 -11.05 5.46
CA ASP A 109 -0.67 -12.49 5.28
C ASP A 109 -1.76 -12.74 4.23
N ALA A 110 -2.91 -12.05 4.37
CA ALA A 110 -4.04 -12.22 3.48
C ALA A 110 -3.72 -11.82 2.03
N PHE A 111 -3.04 -10.70 1.82
CA PHE A 111 -2.74 -10.17 0.48
C PHE A 111 -1.53 -10.85 -0.15
N PHE A 112 -0.36 -10.79 0.49
CA PHE A 112 0.88 -11.27 -0.12
C PHE A 112 1.06 -12.79 -0.01
N ASN A 113 0.76 -13.36 1.17
CA ASN A 113 1.05 -14.77 1.41
C ASN A 113 -0.06 -15.70 0.89
N VAL A 114 -1.31 -15.24 0.86
CA VAL A 114 -2.45 -16.05 0.36
C VAL A 114 -2.92 -15.56 -1.00
N ALA A 115 -3.50 -14.36 -1.09
CA ALA A 115 -4.29 -13.97 -2.25
C ALA A 115 -3.47 -13.82 -3.55
N LEU A 116 -2.28 -13.21 -3.50
CA LEU A 116 -1.42 -13.06 -4.68
C LEU A 116 -0.90 -14.39 -5.25
N ARG A 117 -0.89 -15.48 -4.47
CA ARG A 117 -0.43 -16.79 -4.97
C ARG A 117 -1.48 -17.52 -5.82
N GLN A 118 -2.73 -17.07 -5.76
CA GLN A 118 -3.86 -17.74 -6.40
C GLN A 118 -4.62 -16.85 -7.38
N ALA A 119 -4.47 -15.52 -7.27
CA ALA A 119 -5.19 -14.56 -8.11
C ALA A 119 -4.42 -14.24 -9.40
N THR A 120 -5.18 -14.01 -10.47
CA THR A 120 -4.68 -13.59 -11.78
C THR A 120 -4.53 -12.06 -11.91
N THR A 121 -5.19 -11.30 -11.03
CA THR A 121 -5.13 -9.84 -10.99
C THR A 121 -4.98 -9.33 -9.55
N LEU A 122 -4.42 -8.12 -9.38
CA LEU A 122 -4.35 -7.48 -8.06
C LEU A 122 -5.72 -7.21 -7.45
N LYS A 123 -6.73 -6.94 -8.29
CA LYS A 123 -8.10 -6.68 -7.86
C LYS A 123 -8.73 -7.92 -7.26
N ASP A 124 -8.58 -9.07 -7.91
CA ASP A 124 -9.07 -10.35 -7.38
C ASP A 124 -8.34 -10.71 -6.09
N ALA A 125 -7.01 -10.48 -6.06
CA ALA A 125 -6.21 -10.68 -4.86
C ALA A 125 -6.72 -9.79 -3.70
N PHE A 126 -7.03 -8.54 -3.98
CA PHE A 126 -7.54 -7.60 -2.98
C PHE A 126 -8.92 -8.02 -2.44
N VAL A 127 -9.83 -8.47 -3.30
CA VAL A 127 -11.16 -8.96 -2.87
C VAL A 127 -11.04 -10.15 -1.92
N VAL A 128 -10.16 -11.11 -2.24
CA VAL A 128 -9.85 -12.24 -1.36
C VAL A 128 -9.26 -11.74 -0.04
N ALA A 129 -8.23 -10.90 -0.11
CA ALA A 129 -7.53 -10.41 1.07
C ALA A 129 -8.48 -9.65 2.01
N ARG A 130 -9.31 -8.76 1.48
CA ARG A 130 -10.32 -8.02 2.25
C ARG A 130 -11.29 -8.95 2.97
N SER A 131 -11.71 -10.03 2.31
CA SER A 131 -12.62 -11.03 2.90
C SER A 131 -11.95 -11.82 4.03
N LEU A 132 -10.68 -12.22 3.84
CA LEU A 132 -9.90 -12.93 4.86
C LEU A 132 -9.62 -12.06 6.09
N VAL A 133 -9.25 -10.79 5.87
CA VAL A 133 -9.04 -9.80 6.93
C VAL A 133 -10.31 -9.60 7.75
N LEU A 134 -11.43 -9.30 7.08
CA LEU A 134 -12.72 -9.10 7.74
C LEU A 134 -13.13 -10.32 8.58
N LYS A 135 -13.03 -11.52 8.02
CA LYS A 135 -13.38 -12.76 8.74
C LYS A 135 -12.54 -12.94 10.00
N ARG A 136 -11.24 -12.68 9.90
CA ARG A 136 -10.30 -12.81 11.02
C ARG A 136 -10.56 -11.77 12.11
N GLU A 137 -10.79 -10.52 11.72
CA GLU A 137 -11.06 -9.41 12.64
C GLU A 137 -12.36 -9.64 13.41
N LEU A 138 -13.45 -10.00 12.71
CA LEU A 138 -14.73 -10.32 13.35
C LEU A 138 -14.62 -11.51 14.30
N HIS A 139 -13.87 -12.55 13.91
CA HIS A 139 -13.66 -13.71 14.78
C HIS A 139 -12.91 -13.35 16.08
N GLN A 140 -12.07 -12.31 16.05
CA GLN A 140 -11.34 -11.82 17.22
C GLN A 140 -12.04 -10.67 17.94
N GLY A 141 -13.23 -10.27 17.49
CA GLY A 141 -14.01 -9.20 18.10
C GLY A 141 -13.47 -7.79 17.84
N PHE A 142 -12.67 -7.60 16.80
CA PHE A 142 -12.21 -6.27 16.40
C PHE A 142 -13.25 -5.54 15.55
N ASP A 143 -13.25 -4.22 15.68
CA ASP A 143 -13.87 -3.34 14.69
C ASP A 143 -13.09 -3.43 13.37
N PRO A 144 -13.73 -3.75 12.22
CA PRO A 144 -13.00 -4.06 11.00
C PRO A 144 -12.13 -2.91 10.50
N SER A 145 -10.93 -3.24 10.00
CA SER A 145 -10.00 -2.24 9.46
C SER A 145 -10.44 -1.65 8.12
N HIS A 146 -11.36 -2.34 7.42
CA HIS A 146 -11.87 -1.98 6.10
C HIS A 146 -10.76 -1.68 5.06
N PRO A 147 -9.91 -2.67 4.68
CA PRO A 147 -8.93 -2.49 3.61
C PRO A 147 -9.55 -1.88 2.35
N GLN A 148 -8.83 -0.97 1.68
CA GLN A 148 -9.33 -0.22 0.52
C GLN A 148 -8.40 -0.37 -0.69
N MET A 149 -8.96 -0.22 -1.89
CA MET A 149 -8.24 -0.19 -3.16
C MET A 149 -8.88 0.87 -4.06
N ALA A 150 -8.07 1.75 -4.64
CA ALA A 150 -8.56 2.87 -5.45
C ALA A 150 -7.56 3.28 -6.55
N GLY A 151 -8.07 3.84 -7.64
CA GLY A 151 -7.27 4.29 -8.78
C GLY A 151 -6.80 3.15 -9.68
N GLY A 152 -5.80 3.43 -10.52
CA GLY A 152 -5.10 2.43 -11.31
C GLY A 152 -5.78 1.97 -12.59
N ALA A 153 -6.77 2.70 -13.13
CA ALA A 153 -7.47 2.30 -14.36
C ALA A 153 -6.52 2.00 -15.55
N ASN A 154 -5.43 2.77 -15.68
CA ASN A 154 -4.40 2.57 -16.70
C ASN A 154 -3.32 1.54 -16.28
N VAL A 155 -3.29 1.16 -15.00
CA VAL A 155 -2.28 0.24 -14.44
C VAL A 155 -2.79 -1.19 -14.42
N GLU A 156 -4.07 -1.42 -14.12
CA GLU A 156 -4.65 -2.76 -13.99
C GLU A 156 -4.44 -3.62 -15.24
N SER A 157 -4.59 -3.02 -16.44
CA SER A 157 -4.40 -3.71 -17.71
C SER A 157 -2.95 -4.17 -17.95
N LEU A 158 -1.97 -3.50 -17.34
CA LEU A 158 -0.55 -3.82 -17.47
C LEU A 158 -0.09 -4.94 -16.53
N LEU A 159 -0.88 -5.23 -15.49
CA LEU A 159 -0.56 -6.20 -14.44
C LEU A 159 -1.14 -7.60 -14.67
N VAL A 160 -1.78 -7.82 -15.83
CA VAL A 160 -2.32 -9.13 -16.17
C VAL A 160 -1.16 -10.05 -16.56
N ALA A 161 -1.02 -11.16 -15.84
CA ALA A 161 -0.04 -12.19 -16.20
C ALA A 161 -0.34 -12.68 -17.62
N ARG A 162 0.61 -12.49 -18.53
CA ARG A 162 0.51 -13.07 -19.88
C ARG A 162 0.79 -14.58 -19.75
N PRO A 163 -0.08 -15.44 -20.31
CA PRO A 163 0.08 -16.89 -20.26
C PRO A 163 1.36 -17.36 -20.94
#